data_AF-A0A3D5YF04-F1
#
_entry.id   AF-A0A3D5YF04-F1
#
_cell.length_a   1.000
_cell.length_b   1.000
_cell.length_c   1.000
_cell.angle_alpha   90.00
_cell.angle_beta   90.00
_cell.angle_gamma   90.00
#
_symmetry.space_group_name_H-M   'P 1'
#
loop_
_entity.id
_entity.type
_entity.pdbx_description
1 polymer ?
#
loop_
_entity_poly.entity_id
_entity_poly.type
_entity_poly.pdbx_seq_one_letter_code
_entity_poly.pdbx_strand_id
1 'polypeptide(L)'
;MAIDMTLLKKLRDATFAPLGDCKQALEEANGDFDQAQEILRKKGILKAGKKAERETNEGNVKLIQKDGWLAGIKLLCETDFVAKNETFAELIDLLLEKIIAHKSEVTSLETIDAGLLESLQTIIAEFIGKI
;
A
#
# COMPACT_ATOMS: atom_id res chain seq x y z
N MET A 1 20.74 -19.22 -12.45
CA MET A 1 21.30 -18.01 -13.11
C MET A 1 21.85 -17.09 -12.03
N ALA A 2 22.97 -16.41 -12.27
CA ALA A 2 23.47 -15.39 -11.36
C ALA A 2 22.57 -14.16 -11.47
N ILE A 3 21.88 -13.79 -10.39
CA ILE A 3 21.04 -12.59 -10.36
C ILE A 3 21.94 -11.41 -10.05
N ASP A 4 21.79 -10.34 -10.83
CA ASP A 4 22.49 -9.09 -10.57
C ASP A 4 22.04 -8.52 -9.21
N MET A 5 22.98 -8.51 -8.26
CA MET A 5 22.76 -7.99 -6.91
C MET A 5 22.41 -6.51 -6.89
N THR A 6 22.89 -5.74 -7.87
CA THR A 6 22.56 -4.32 -8.02
C THR A 6 21.10 -4.15 -8.40
N LEU A 7 20.64 -4.96 -9.35
CA LEU A 7 19.25 -4.97 -9.80
C LEU A 7 18.31 -5.46 -8.70
N LEU A 8 18.71 -6.51 -7.98
CA LEU A 8 17.98 -7.02 -6.82
C LEU A 8 17.82 -5.97 -5.73
N LYS A 9 18.90 -5.24 -5.41
CA LYS A 9 18.87 -4.16 -4.43
C LYS A 9 17.96 -3.01 -4.90
N LYS A 10 18.10 -2.58 -6.15
CA LYS A 10 17.24 -1.55 -6.74
C LYS A 10 15.76 -1.93 -6.69
N LEU A 11 15.43 -3.19 -6.99
CA LEU A 11 14.06 -3.67 -6.96
C LEU A 11 13.50 -3.69 -5.54
N ARG A 12 14.31 -4.14 -4.55
CA ARG A 12 13.94 -4.08 -3.14
C ARG A 12 13.74 -2.64 -2.68
N ASP A 13 14.64 -1.72 -3.02
CA ASP A 13 14.54 -0.34 -2.57
C ASP A 13 13.33 0.37 -3.19
N ALA A 14 12.95 0.01 -4.43
CA ALA A 14 11.77 0.57 -5.10
C ALA A 14 10.43 -0.01 -4.59
N THR A 15 10.41 -1.30 -4.26
CA THR A 15 9.16 -2.02 -3.93
C THR A 15 8.99 -2.31 -2.45
N PHE A 16 10.07 -2.24 -1.67
CA PHE A 16 10.20 -2.68 -0.28
C PHE A 16 9.83 -4.15 -0.02
N ALA A 17 9.60 -4.94 -1.07
CA ALA A 17 9.22 -6.34 -0.94
C ALA A 17 10.36 -7.18 -0.29
N PRO A 18 10.01 -8.33 0.33
CA PRO A 18 10.99 -9.26 0.89
C PRO A 18 12.05 -9.65 -0.14
N LEU A 19 13.32 -9.77 0.29
CA LEU A 19 14.45 -10.10 -0.60
C LEU A 19 14.22 -11.38 -1.41
N GLY A 20 13.61 -12.40 -0.80
CA GLY A 20 13.27 -13.65 -1.47
C GLY A 20 12.25 -13.46 -2.60
N ASP A 21 11.23 -12.64 -2.38
CA ASP A 21 10.21 -12.34 -3.40
C ASP A 21 10.83 -11.53 -4.54
N CYS A 22 11.68 -10.54 -4.24
CA CYS A 22 12.40 -9.76 -5.25
C CYS A 22 13.29 -10.67 -6.12
N LYS A 23 13.97 -11.63 -5.49
CA LYS A 23 14.81 -12.61 -6.18
C LYS A 23 13.98 -13.48 -7.13
N GLN A 24 12.88 -14.05 -6.65
CA GLN A 24 11.98 -14.87 -7.47
C GLN A 24 11.34 -14.07 -8.61
N ALA A 25 10.92 -12.83 -8.34
CA ALA A 25 10.34 -11.96 -9.37
C ALA A 25 11.35 -11.66 -10.50
N LEU A 26 12.62 -11.42 -10.16
CA LEU A 26 13.67 -11.25 -11.16
C LEU A 26 14.00 -12.54 -11.92
N GLU A 27 13.93 -13.70 -11.27
CA GLU A 27 14.07 -15.00 -11.95
C GLU A 27 12.93 -15.24 -12.93
N GLU A 28 11.67 -14.99 -12.52
CA GLU A 28 10.47 -15.13 -13.36
C GLU A 28 10.44 -14.12 -14.51
N ALA A 29 10.96 -12.91 -14.29
CA ALA A 29 11.08 -11.85 -15.29
C ALA A 29 12.35 -11.95 -16.16
N ASN A 30 13.18 -12.98 -15.98
CA ASN A 30 14.48 -13.13 -16.66
C ASN A 30 15.37 -11.86 -16.56
N GLY A 31 15.33 -11.17 -15.42
CA GLY A 31 16.09 -9.94 -15.18
C GLY A 31 15.46 -8.66 -15.72
N ASP A 32 14.24 -8.70 -16.27
CA ASP A 32 13.50 -7.48 -16.62
C ASP A 32 12.96 -6.79 -15.36
N PHE A 33 13.34 -5.53 -15.18
CA PHE A 33 12.99 -4.76 -13.98
C PHE A 33 11.50 -4.42 -13.92
N ASP A 34 10.93 -3.93 -15.02
CA ASP A 34 9.54 -3.47 -15.06
C ASP A 34 8.58 -4.66 -14.93
N GLN A 35 8.93 -5.78 -15.59
CA GLN A 35 8.18 -7.02 -15.44
C GLN A 35 8.29 -7.58 -14.02
N ALA A 36 9.47 -7.54 -13.39
CA ALA A 36 9.64 -8.00 -12.00
C ALA A 36 8.84 -7.12 -11.01
N GLN A 37 8.77 -5.81 -11.24
CA GLN A 37 7.91 -4.92 -10.46
C GLN A 37 6.44 -5.30 -10.60
N GLU A 38 5.96 -5.57 -11.81
CA GLU A 38 4.57 -5.96 -12.03
C GLU A 38 4.24 -7.32 -11.39
N ILE A 39 5.18 -8.28 -11.42
CA ILE A 39 5.04 -9.56 -10.72
C ILE A 39 4.90 -9.34 -9.21
N LEU A 40 5.76 -8.50 -8.62
CA LEU A 40 5.70 -8.18 -7.19
C LEU A 40 4.39 -7.48 -6.82
N ARG A 41 3.92 -6.54 -7.65
CA ARG A 41 2.65 -5.85 -7.45
C ARG A 41 1.48 -6.84 -7.41
N LYS A 42 1.39 -7.73 -8.40
CA LYS A 42 0.35 -8.79 -8.45
C LYS A 42 0.43 -9.74 -7.25
N LYS A 43 1.64 -10.18 -6.88
CA LYS A 43 1.85 -11.04 -5.70
C LYS A 43 1.45 -10.31 -4.40
N GLY A 44 1.73 -9.02 -4.30
CA GLY A 44 1.34 -8.16 -3.17
C GLY A 44 -0.17 -8.11 -2.98
N ILE A 45 -0.92 -7.87 -4.07
CA ILE A 45 -2.39 -7.85 -4.06
C ILE A 45 -2.95 -9.22 -3.60
N LEU A 46 -2.39 -10.32 -4.08
CA LEU A 46 -2.82 -11.67 -3.66
C LEU A 46 -2.54 -11.92 -2.17
N LYS A 47 -1.40 -11.45 -1.65
CA LYS A 47 -1.09 -11.53 -0.21
C LYS A 47 -2.02 -10.67 0.62
N ALA A 48 -2.35 -9.47 0.15
CA ALA A 48 -3.30 -8.58 0.81
C ALA A 48 -4.68 -9.25 0.94
N GLY A 49 -5.17 -9.87 -0.13
CA GLY A 49 -6.43 -10.64 -0.10
C GLY A 49 -6.44 -11.74 0.96
N LYS A 50 -5.34 -12.48 1.13
CA LYS A 50 -5.21 -13.53 2.17
C LYS A 50 -5.13 -12.98 3.59
N LYS A 51 -4.68 -11.74 3.77
CA LYS A 51 -4.56 -11.07 5.07
C LYS A 51 -5.85 -10.32 5.47
N ALA A 52 -6.79 -10.13 4.54
CA ALA A 52 -7.99 -9.30 4.75
C ALA A 52 -8.95 -9.85 5.84
N GLU A 53 -8.91 -11.14 6.13
CA GLU A 53 -9.75 -11.77 7.17
C GLU A 53 -9.14 -11.69 8.58
N ARG A 54 -7.92 -11.13 8.72
CA ARG A 54 -7.26 -11.03 10.03
C ARG A 54 -7.85 -9.88 10.83
N GLU A 55 -7.94 -10.07 12.14
CA GLU A 55 -8.37 -9.01 13.03
C GLU A 55 -7.30 -7.91 13.15
N THR A 56 -7.74 -6.65 13.01
CA THR A 56 -6.91 -5.45 13.16
C THR A 56 -7.43 -4.59 14.29
N ASN A 57 -6.75 -4.62 15.44
CA ASN A 57 -7.18 -3.90 16.66
C ASN A 57 -6.33 -2.67 16.98
N GLU A 58 -5.21 -2.48 16.27
CA GLU A 58 -4.32 -1.33 16.40
C GLU A 58 -4.46 -0.40 15.19
N GLY A 59 -3.85 0.78 15.24
CA GLY A 59 -3.84 1.70 14.10
C GLY A 59 -3.86 3.16 14.50
N ASN A 60 -4.07 4.04 13.52
CA ASN A 60 -4.02 5.47 13.69
C ASN A 60 -5.28 6.15 13.17
N VAL A 61 -5.65 7.25 13.82
CA VAL A 61 -6.65 8.21 13.35
C VAL A 61 -5.94 9.49 12.97
N LYS A 62 -6.22 10.03 11.78
CA LYS A 62 -5.64 11.30 11.33
C LYS A 62 -6.68 12.13 10.60
N LEU A 63 -6.59 13.45 10.78
CA LEU A 63 -7.41 14.44 10.10
C LEU A 63 -6.51 15.46 9.40
N ILE A 64 -6.94 15.93 8.24
CA ILE A 64 -6.32 17.05 7.53
C ILE A 64 -7.38 18.06 7.10
N GLN A 65 -6.98 19.32 7.04
CA GLN A 65 -7.80 20.41 6.51
C GLN A 65 -7.04 21.09 5.36
N LYS A 66 -7.71 21.27 4.23
CA LYS A 66 -7.13 21.88 3.03
C LYS A 66 -8.23 22.52 2.18
N ASP A 67 -8.00 23.74 1.71
CA ASP A 67 -8.93 24.47 0.82
C ASP A 67 -10.38 24.54 1.32
N GLY A 68 -10.60 24.63 2.63
CA GLY A 68 -11.94 24.66 3.24
C GLY A 68 -12.61 23.29 3.39
N TRP A 69 -11.95 22.21 3.00
CA TRP A 69 -12.40 20.83 3.20
C TRP A 69 -11.70 20.20 4.41
N LEU A 70 -12.41 19.27 5.07
CA LEU A 70 -11.89 18.45 6.17
C LEU A 70 -12.00 16.98 5.74
N ALA A 71 -10.91 16.23 5.88
CA ALA A 71 -10.90 14.79 5.65
C ALA A 71 -10.32 14.09 6.88
N GLY A 72 -10.90 12.95 7.25
CA GLY A 72 -10.42 12.13 8.36
C GLY A 72 -10.51 10.65 8.02
N ILE A 73 -9.49 9.88 8.42
CA ILE A 73 -9.50 8.43 8.31
C ILE A 73 -9.10 7.78 9.63
N LYS A 74 -9.66 6.60 9.88
CA LYS A 74 -9.15 5.62 10.83
C LYS A 74 -8.59 4.45 10.02
N LEU A 75 -7.27 4.28 10.04
CA LEU A 75 -6.61 3.15 9.38
C LEU A 75 -6.13 2.15 10.44
N LEU A 76 -6.58 0.91 10.31
CA LEU A 76 -6.28 -0.16 11.27
C LEU A 76 -5.17 -1.08 10.77
N CYS A 77 -4.44 -1.69 11.70
CA CYS A 77 -3.40 -2.69 11.48
C CYS A 77 -3.39 -3.74 12.60
N GLU A 78 -2.61 -4.81 12.41
CA GLU A 78 -2.54 -5.93 13.37
C GLU A 78 -1.81 -5.57 14.68
N THR A 79 -0.76 -4.73 14.61
CA THR A 79 0.12 -4.44 15.76
C THR A 79 0.49 -2.96 15.85
N ASP A 80 0.86 -2.52 17.05
CA ASP A 80 1.28 -1.15 17.32
C ASP A 80 2.63 -0.79 16.68
N PHE A 81 3.50 -1.78 16.47
CA PHE A 81 4.76 -1.62 15.73
C PHE A 81 4.53 -1.16 14.29
N VAL A 82 3.47 -1.65 13.64
CA VAL A 82 3.07 -1.19 12.30
C VAL A 82 2.49 0.21 12.38
N ALA A 83 1.62 0.49 13.36
CA ALA A 83 1.02 1.82 13.55
C ALA A 83 2.06 2.94 13.76
N LYS A 84 3.20 2.61 14.38
CA LYS A 84 4.32 3.54 14.65
C LYS A 84 5.34 3.64 13.50
N ASN A 85 5.19 2.86 12.44
CA ASN A 85 6.13 2.85 11.32
C ASN A 85 5.92 4.10 10.41
N GLU A 86 7.01 4.74 10.00
CA GLU A 86 6.99 5.91 9.11
C GLU A 86 6.26 5.63 7.80
N THR A 87 6.48 4.46 7.18
CA THR A 87 5.80 4.05 5.95
C THR A 87 4.28 3.95 6.16
N PHE A 88 3.81 3.52 7.34
CA PHE A 88 2.37 3.49 7.66
C PHE A 88 1.80 4.90 7.83
N ALA A 89 2.57 5.82 8.41
CA ALA A 89 2.19 7.23 8.47
C ALA A 89 2.10 7.87 7.08
N GLU A 90 3.06 7.58 6.19
CA GLU A 90 3.04 8.03 4.79
C GLU A 90 1.83 7.49 4.01
N LEU A 91 1.44 6.23 4.24
CA LEU A 91 0.23 5.66 3.66
C LEU A 91 -1.02 6.47 4.05
N ILE A 92 -1.17 6.77 5.34
CA ILE A 92 -2.31 7.55 5.84
C ILE A 92 -2.37 8.92 5.18
N ASP A 93 -1.22 9.57 5.02
CA ASP A 93 -1.13 10.87 4.36
C ASP A 93 -1.51 10.80 2.88
N LEU A 94 -1.03 9.79 2.16
CA LEU A 94 -1.40 9.57 0.77
C LEU A 94 -2.91 9.34 0.60
N LEU A 95 -3.52 8.52 1.48
CA LEU A 95 -4.96 8.26 1.46
C LEU A 95 -5.76 9.54 1.74
N LEU A 96 -5.36 10.31 2.75
CA LEU A 96 -6.02 11.57 3.11
C LEU A 96 -5.92 12.61 1.99
N GLU A 97 -4.76 12.77 1.36
CA GLU A 97 -4.58 13.67 0.21
C GLU A 97 -5.48 13.26 -0.97
N LYS A 98 -5.66 11.96 -1.22
CA LYS A 98 -6.58 11.47 -2.25
C LYS A 98 -8.04 11.77 -1.93
N ILE A 99 -8.45 11.55 -0.67
CA ILE A 99 -9.81 11.81 -0.21
C ILE A 99 -10.13 13.30 -0.29
N ILE A 100 -9.27 14.16 0.25
CA ILE A 100 -9.53 15.61 0.26
C ILE A 100 -9.50 16.23 -1.13
N ALA A 101 -8.70 15.68 -2.06
CA ALA A 101 -8.66 16.11 -3.45
C ALA A 101 -9.92 15.75 -4.23
N HIS A 102 -10.68 14.75 -3.79
CA HIS A 102 -11.95 14.36 -4.43
C HIS A 102 -13.06 15.41 -4.22
N LYS A 103 -12.96 16.24 -3.17
CA LYS A 103 -13.87 17.37 -2.87
C LYS A 103 -15.36 16.99 -2.93
N SER A 104 -15.70 15.85 -2.33
CA SER A 104 -17.08 15.40 -2.16
C SER A 104 -17.32 15.04 -0.70
N GLU A 105 -18.57 15.15 -0.27
CA GLU A 105 -18.96 14.74 1.08
C GLU A 105 -18.98 13.21 1.16
N VAL A 106 -18.17 12.67 2.07
CA VAL A 106 -18.14 11.24 2.39
C VAL A 106 -18.42 11.10 3.88
N THR A 107 -19.57 10.51 4.22
CA THR A 107 -20.00 10.32 5.62
C THR A 107 -19.68 8.93 6.14
N SER A 108 -19.63 7.93 5.26
CA SER A 108 -19.24 6.55 5.57
C SER A 108 -18.58 5.88 4.35
N LEU A 109 -17.96 4.72 4.58
CA LEU A 109 -17.44 3.87 3.51
C LEU A 109 -18.53 3.35 2.56
N GLU A 110 -19.81 3.39 2.94
CA GLU A 110 -20.91 2.98 2.05
C GLU A 110 -21.33 4.11 1.10
N THR A 111 -21.08 5.36 1.49
CA THR A 111 -21.46 6.56 0.72
C THR A 111 -20.36 7.04 -0.22
N ILE A 112 -19.20 6.40 -0.18
CA ILE A 112 -18.05 6.79 -0.99
C ILE A 112 -18.29 6.46 -2.47
N ASP A 113 -17.77 7.30 -3.35
CA ASP A 113 -17.74 7.02 -4.79
C ASP A 113 -16.96 5.72 -5.08
N ALA A 114 -17.48 4.90 -6.00
CA ALA A 114 -16.90 3.60 -6.32
C ALA A 114 -15.48 3.72 -6.90
N GLY A 115 -15.22 4.75 -7.73
CA GLY A 115 -13.90 4.98 -8.32
C GLY A 115 -12.89 5.45 -7.26
N LEU A 116 -13.33 6.30 -6.33
CA LEU A 116 -12.50 6.65 -5.18
C LEU A 116 -12.20 5.42 -4.32
N LEU A 117 -13.19 4.60 -3.99
CA LEU A 117 -13.01 3.38 -3.19
C LEU A 117 -12.00 2.42 -3.81
N GLU A 118 -12.14 2.13 -5.11
CA GLU A 118 -11.22 1.27 -5.84
C GLU A 118 -9.79 1.83 -5.82
N SER A 119 -9.64 3.15 -6.00
CA SER A 119 -8.34 3.81 -5.89
C SER A 119 -7.73 3.67 -4.51
N LEU A 120 -8.50 3.83 -3.43
CA LEU A 120 -7.99 3.69 -2.05
C LEU A 120 -7.61 2.24 -1.75
N GLN A 121 -8.43 1.28 -2.17
CA GLN A 121 -8.16 -0.15 -2.01
C GLN A 121 -6.89 -0.57 -2.76
N THR A 122 -6.67 -0.04 -3.96
CA THR A 122 -5.44 -0.30 -4.73
C THR A 122 -4.21 0.19 -3.99
N ILE A 123 -4.24 1.43 -3.47
CA ILE A 123 -3.14 2.01 -2.69
C ILE A 123 -2.83 1.15 -1.45
N ILE A 124 -3.87 0.70 -0.73
CA ILE A 124 -3.71 -0.16 0.46
C ILE A 124 -3.14 -1.54 0.07
N ALA A 125 -3.65 -2.16 -0.99
CA ALA A 125 -3.19 -3.48 -1.42
C ALA A 125 -1.73 -3.45 -1.88
N GLU A 126 -1.32 -2.38 -2.58
CA GLU A 126 0.07 -2.17 -2.95
C GLU A 126 0.96 -2.01 -1.71
N PHE A 127 0.52 -1.24 -0.71
CA PHE A 127 1.24 -1.07 0.54
C PHE A 127 1.40 -2.38 1.31
N ILE A 128 0.35 -3.19 1.45
CA ILE A 128 0.43 -4.50 2.12
C ILE A 128 1.40 -5.44 1.37
N GLY A 129 1.53 -5.29 0.05
CA GLY A 129 2.54 -6.02 -0.72
C GLY A 129 3.99 -5.66 -0.36
N LYS A 130 4.21 -4.47 0.22
CA LYS A 130 5.52 -3.97 0.66
C LYS A 130 5.91 -4.45 2.07
N ILE A 131 4.96 -4.96 2.87
CA ILE A 131 5.14 -5.33 4.30
C ILE A 131 4.84 -6.82 4.55
#